data_AF-A0A958MPW9-F1
#
_entry.id   AF-A0A958MPW9-F1
#
_cell.length_a   1.000
_cell.length_b   1.000
_cell.length_c   1.000
_cell.angle_alpha   90.00
_cell.angle_beta   90.00
_cell.angle_gamma   90.00
#
_symmetry.space_group_name_H-M   'P 1'
#
loop_
_entity.id
_entity.type
_entity.pdbx_description
1 polymer ?
#
loop_
_entity_poly.entity_id
_entity_poly.type
_entity_poly.pdbx_seq_one_letter_code
_entity_poly.pdbx_strand_id
1 'polypeptide(L)' 'MAHFCLFRKIDELLTMTPLAAKDGRRPQEADLGLVEDGAVLIENGHIRWAGQEKELSAHLIKSLVG' A
#
# COMPACT_ATOMS: atom_id res chain seq x y z
N MET A 1 4.93 23.08 -0.43
CA MET A 1 3.60 22.44 -0.43
C MET A 1 3.81 20.95 -0.40
N ALA A 2 3.15 20.22 0.51
CA ALA A 2 3.21 18.76 0.49
C ALA A 2 2.42 18.25 -0.72
N HIS A 3 3.00 17.35 -1.50
CA HIS A 3 2.33 16.72 -2.63
C HIS A 3 1.83 15.34 -2.22
N PHE A 4 0.52 15.14 -2.23
CA PHE A 4 -0.10 13.85 -1.94
C PHE A 4 -0.83 13.30 -3.17
N CYS A 5 -0.79 11.98 -3.32
CA CYS A 5 -1.54 11.25 -4.33
C CYS A 5 -2.19 10.03 -3.67
N LEU A 6 -3.46 9.81 -3.98
CA LEU A 6 -4.24 8.70 -3.45
C LEU A 6 -4.80 7.88 -4.61
N PHE A 7 -4.33 6.64 -4.73
CA PHE A 7 -4.89 5.63 -5.64
C PHE A 7 -5.89 4.79 -4.86
N ARG A 8 -7.08 4.58 -5.43
CA ARG A 8 -8.22 3.92 -4.80
C ARG A 8 -8.82 2.89 -5.75
N LYS A 9 -9.56 1.93 -5.18
CA LYS A 9 -10.27 0.89 -5.95
C LYS A 9 -9.34 0.18 -6.94
N ILE A 10 -8.15 -0.18 -6.45
CA ILE A 10 -7.21 -0.99 -7.22
C ILE A 10 -7.71 -2.42 -7.14
N ASP A 11 -8.09 -3.02 -8.26
CA ASP A 11 -8.62 -4.39 -8.26
C ASP A 11 -7.65 -5.37 -7.59
N GLU A 12 -6.37 -5.30 -7.96
CA GLU A 12 -5.29 -6.12 -7.40
C GLU A 12 -4.05 -5.28 -7.06
N LEU A 13 -3.65 -5.28 -5.79
CA LEU A 13 -2.48 -4.59 -5.27
C LEU A 13 -1.44 -5.60 -4.74
N LEU A 14 -0.30 -5.70 -5.42
CA LEU A 14 0.81 -6.55 -5.00
C LEU A 14 1.76 -5.77 -4.10
N THR A 15 1.74 -6.05 -2.79
CA THR A 15 2.55 -5.30 -1.80
C THR A 15 3.99 -5.80 -1.69
N MET A 16 4.26 -7.04 -2.14
CA MET A 16 5.54 -7.73 -1.98
C MET A 16 6.00 -7.87 -0.51
N THR A 17 5.12 -7.57 0.46
CA THR A 17 5.44 -7.61 1.90
C THR A 17 5.94 -9.00 2.35
N PRO A 18 5.31 -10.12 1.94
CA PRO A 18 5.80 -11.45 2.31
C PRO A 18 7.18 -11.76 1.70
N LEU A 19 7.42 -11.35 0.45
CA LEU A 19 8.72 -11.52 -0.20
C LEU A 19 9.81 -10.72 0.51
N ALA A 20 9.52 -9.46 0.88
CA ALA A 20 10.44 -8.61 1.62
C ALA A 20 10.78 -9.22 3.00
N ALA A 21 9.79 -9.79 3.70
CA ALA A 21 10.01 -10.48 4.99
C ALA A 21 10.94 -11.70 4.87
N LYS A 22 11.03 -12.32 3.68
CA LYS A 22 11.95 -13.42 3.38
C LYS A 22 13.33 -12.96 2.88
N ASP A 23 13.58 -11.66 2.85
CA ASP A 23 14.78 -11.06 2.26
C ASP A 23 14.93 -11.42 0.77
N GLY A 24 13.80 -11.47 0.04
CA GLY A 24 13.77 -11.76 -1.39
C GLY A 24 14.11 -13.21 -1.78
N ARG A 25 14.29 -14.12 -0.81
CA ARG A 25 14.75 -15.48 -1.09
C ARG A 25 13.64 -16.37 -1.65
N ARG A 26 13.94 -17.02 -2.77
CA ARG A 26 13.09 -18.04 -3.43
C ARG A 26 11.65 -17.53 -3.65
N PRO A 27 11.45 -16.51 -4.50
CA PRO A 27 10.14 -15.92 -4.72
C PRO A 27 9.15 -16.97 -5.24
N GLN A 28 7.97 -17.00 -4.63
CA GLN A 28 6.82 -17.78 -5.06
C GLN A 28 5.63 -16.85 -5.28
N GLU A 29 4.62 -17.31 -6.02
CA GLU A 29 3.41 -16.51 -6.30
C GLU A 29 2.68 -16.09 -5.01
N ALA A 30 2.65 -16.97 -4.00
CA ALA A 30 2.12 -16.65 -2.68
C ALA A 30 2.87 -15.50 -1.96
N ASP A 31 4.08 -15.15 -2.40
CA ASP A 31 4.89 -14.09 -1.81
C ASP A 31 4.59 -12.69 -2.37
N LEU A 32 3.77 -12.60 -3.42
CA LEU A 32 3.39 -11.32 -4.03
C LEU A 32 2.60 -10.42 -3.06
N GLY A 33 2.00 -11.00 -2.02
CA GLY A 33 1.24 -10.25 -1.02
C GLY A 33 0.07 -9.49 -1.64
N LEU A 34 -0.75 -10.23 -2.40
CA LEU A 34 -1.94 -9.73 -3.09
C LEU A 34 -2.96 -9.18 -2.08
N VAL A 35 -3.42 -7.96 -2.35
CA VAL A 35 -4.53 -7.30 -1.69
C VAL A 35 -5.58 -6.98 -2.75
N GLU A 36 -6.77 -7.58 -2.60
CA GLU A 36 -7.94 -7.26 -3.43
C GLU A 36 -8.63 -5.99 -2.91
N ASP A 37 -9.18 -5.19 -3.84
CA ASP A 37 -9.78 -3.88 -3.54
C ASP A 37 -8.85 -3.00 -2.69
N GLY A 38 -7.66 -2.73 -3.25
CA GLY A 38 -6.58 -2.03 -2.59
C GLY A 38 -6.59 -0.51 -2.79
N ALA A 39 -5.82 0.17 -1.95
CA ALA A 39 -5.53 1.59 -2.05
C ALA A 39 -4.08 1.90 -1.65
N VAL A 40 -3.52 2.99 -2.20
CA VAL A 40 -2.15 3.44 -1.93
C VAL A 40 -2.14 4.96 -1.72
N LEU A 41 -1.56 5.39 -0.59
CA LEU A 41 -1.29 6.80 -0.28
C LEU A 41 0.19 7.10 -0.48
N ILE A 42 0.47 8.07 -1.33
CA ILE A 42 1.82 8.57 -1.60
C ILE A 42 1.92 10.01 -1.11
N GLU A 43 2.98 10.32 -0.39
CA GLU A 43 3.32 11.66 0.04
C GLU A 43 4.78 11.98 -0.33
N ASN A 44 5.00 13.08 -1.04
CA ASN A 44 6.32 13.56 -1.45
C ASN A 44 7.17 12.47 -2.15
N GLY A 45 6.52 11.65 -2.99
CA GLY A 45 7.16 10.55 -3.72
C GLY A 45 7.38 9.26 -2.93
N HIS A 46 6.96 9.21 -1.65
CA HIS A 46 7.09 8.03 -0.81
C HIS A 46 5.72 7.39 -0.53
N ILE A 47 5.65 6.06 -0.61
CA ILE A 47 4.47 5.31 -0.14
C ILE A 47 4.39 5.48 1.38
N ARG A 48 3.32 6.12 1.85
CA ARG A 48 3.02 6.25 3.29
C ARG A 48 2.20 5.09 3.80
N TRP A 49 1.32 4.56 2.95
CA TRP A 49 0.44 3.46 3.29
C TRP A 49 -0.04 2.75 2.03
N ALA A 50 -0.21 1.44 2.13
CA ALA A 50 -0.78 0.57 1.10
C ALA A 50 -1.54 -0.55 1.81
N GLY A 51 -2.79 -0.79 1.42
CA GLY A 51 -3.66 -1.75 2.10
C GLY A 51 -5.03 -1.85 1.46
N GLN A 52 -5.99 -2.44 2.19
CA GLN A 52 -7.36 -2.59 1.67
C GLN A 52 -8.09 -1.25 1.67
N GLU A 53 -8.82 -0.94 0.60
CA GLU A 53 -9.61 0.29 0.42
C GLU A 53 -10.53 0.56 1.62
N LYS A 54 -11.15 -0.49 2.19
CA LYS A 54 -12.04 -0.37 3.35
C LYS A 54 -11.35 0.12 4.64
N GLU A 55 -10.03 -0.04 4.74
CA GLU A 55 -9.23 0.41 5.89
C GLU A 55 -8.86 1.89 5.76
N LEU A 56 -9.02 2.46 4.56
CA LEU A 56 -8.74 3.85 4.28
C LEU A 56 -9.81 4.75 4.92
N SER A 57 -9.49 5.29 6.10
CA SER A 57 -10.34 6.26 6.81
C SER A 57 -9.77 7.67 6.73
N ALA A 58 -10.63 8.69 6.83
CA ALA A 58 -10.17 10.09 6.90
C ALA A 58 -9.25 10.34 8.11
N HIS A 59 -9.45 9.58 9.20
CA HIS A 59 -8.57 9.62 10.36
C HIS A 59 -7.17 9.07 10.05
N LEU A 60 -7.10 7.93 9.37
CA LEU A 60 -5.84 7.34 8.91
C LEU A 60 -5.09 8.31 7.99
N ILE A 61 -5.75 8.88 6.99
CA ILE A 61 -5.12 9.84 6.07
C ILE A 61 -4.55 11.02 6.87
N LYS A 62 -5.33 11.62 7.78
CA LYS A 62 -4.86 12.73 8.61
C LYS A 62 -3.66 12.36 9.48
N SER A 63 -3.60 11.15 10.02
CA SER A 63 -2.44 10.71 10.82
C SER A 63 -1.17 10.49 9.99
N LEU A 64 -1.31 10.27 8.67
CA LEU A 64 -0.18 10.00 7.77
C LEU A 64 0.38 11.26 7.09
N VAL A 65 -0.42 12.32 6.99
CA VAL A 65 -0.06 13.56 6.26
C VAL A 65 -0.20 14.84 7.09
N GLY A 66 -0.69 14.74 8.33
CA GLY A 66 -0.87 15.86 9.27
C GLY A 66 0.21 15.87 10.34
#